data_AF-A0AAU9ICF0-F1
#
_entry.id   AF-A0AAU9ICF0-F1
#
_cell.length_a   1.000
_cell.length_b   1.000
_cell.length_c   1.000
_cell.angle_alpha   90.00
_cell.angle_beta   90.00
_cell.angle_gamma   90.00
#
_symmetry.space_group_name_H-M   'P 1'
#
loop_
_entity.id
_entity.type
_entity.pdbx_description
1 polymer ?
#
loop_
_entity_poly.entity_id
_entity_poly.type
_entity_poly.pdbx_seq_one_letter_code
_entity_poly.pdbx_strand_id
1 'polypeptide(L)'
;MPSYVSLLTVAACLLLPLQDSLAAAADRSQPAAVVSSCTADAYGSCPSWMPSQREMRTVLADYFCDAADRGLVRPRVSRVVRAETSQITCAALGTETNSNIVCGGDMHFIGPDGRTDFVTFSPTMHRQDDGRYAIYEGEDENENAVWHVPSPQSASKVCTGQPLR
;
A
#
# COMPACT_ATOMS: atom_id res chain seq x y z
N MET A 1 -54.51 54.88 -36.95
CA MET A 1 -55.75 54.91 -36.15
C MET A 1 -56.10 53.49 -35.74
N PRO A 2 -56.46 53.28 -34.48
CA PRO A 2 -56.21 52.04 -33.74
C PRO A 2 -57.51 51.29 -33.44
N SER A 3 -57.41 50.15 -32.74
CA SER A 3 -58.18 49.85 -31.51
C SER A 3 -58.58 48.38 -31.37
N TYR A 4 -58.81 48.03 -30.10
CA TYR A 4 -59.36 46.81 -29.52
C TYR A 4 -58.31 45.75 -29.14
N VAL A 5 -57.83 45.78 -27.89
CA VAL A 5 -58.45 45.40 -26.60
C VAL A 5 -58.42 43.87 -26.38
N SER A 6 -57.64 43.54 -25.35
CA SER A 6 -57.48 42.33 -24.54
C SER A 6 -58.47 41.16 -24.72
N LEU A 7 -57.91 39.96 -24.84
CA LEU A 7 -58.54 38.72 -24.37
C LEU A 7 -57.51 37.79 -23.71
N LEU A 8 -57.72 37.64 -22.40
CA LEU A 8 -57.67 36.41 -21.59
C LEU A 8 -56.43 35.49 -21.63
N THR A 9 -55.85 35.40 -20.43
CA THR A 9 -55.05 34.31 -19.85
C THR A 9 -55.51 32.90 -20.24
N VAL A 10 -54.58 32.06 -20.67
CA VAL A 10 -54.66 30.60 -20.53
C VAL A 10 -53.30 30.08 -20.04
N ALA A 11 -53.32 29.46 -18.87
CA ALA A 11 -52.19 28.78 -18.27
C ALA A 11 -52.19 27.30 -18.66
N ALA A 12 -50.97 26.75 -18.72
CA ALA A 12 -50.60 25.33 -18.63
C ALA A 12 -50.92 24.42 -19.82
N CYS A 13 -49.86 23.88 -20.45
CA CYS A 13 -49.46 22.48 -20.21
C CYS A 13 -48.11 22.17 -20.87
N LEU A 14 -47.25 21.53 -20.08
CA LEU A 14 -45.92 21.04 -20.39
C LEU A 14 -45.97 19.89 -21.41
N LEU A 15 -45.19 19.97 -22.48
CA LEU A 15 -44.68 18.79 -23.22
C LEU A 15 -43.24 19.08 -23.65
N LEU A 16 -42.29 18.50 -22.89
CA LEU A 16 -40.88 18.38 -23.24
C LEU A 16 -40.72 17.39 -24.41
N PRO A 17 -39.99 17.71 -25.49
CA PRO A 17 -39.63 16.72 -26.48
C PRO A 17 -38.44 15.88 -26.00
N LEU A 18 -38.60 14.56 -26.18
CA LEU A 18 -37.58 13.52 -26.17
C LEU A 18 -36.26 14.00 -26.82
N GLN A 19 -35.15 13.83 -26.12
CA GLN A 19 -33.85 13.65 -26.78
C GLN A 19 -33.20 12.38 -26.26
N ASP A 20 -33.19 11.38 -27.14
CA ASP A 20 -32.40 10.17 -27.05
C ASP A 20 -30.93 10.51 -26.80
N SER A 21 -30.50 10.39 -25.54
CA SER A 21 -29.08 10.28 -25.23
C SER A 21 -28.78 8.80 -25.10
N LEU A 22 -28.27 8.22 -26.18
CA LEU A 22 -27.63 6.91 -26.21
C LEU A 22 -26.72 6.79 -24.99
N ALA A 23 -27.06 5.85 -24.10
CA ALA A 23 -26.22 5.43 -23.01
C ALA A 23 -24.88 4.97 -23.58
N ALA A 24 -23.84 5.80 -23.43
CA ALA A 24 -22.48 5.36 -23.55
C ALA A 24 -22.26 4.33 -22.44
N ALA A 25 -22.22 3.06 -22.82
CA ALA A 25 -21.80 1.98 -21.95
C ALA A 25 -20.50 2.40 -21.27
N ALA A 26 -20.48 2.33 -19.94
CA ALA A 26 -19.28 2.57 -19.14
C ALA A 26 -18.19 1.61 -19.64
N ASP A 27 -17.27 2.14 -20.44
CA ASP A 27 -16.16 1.39 -20.98
C ASP A 27 -15.26 1.00 -19.80
N ARG A 28 -15.20 -0.31 -19.58
CA ARG A 28 -14.12 -1.08 -18.98
C ARG A 28 -13.45 -0.48 -17.74
N SER A 29 -13.75 -1.12 -16.61
CA SER A 29 -12.81 -1.51 -15.55
C SER A 29 -11.39 -0.94 -15.70
N GLN A 30 -11.22 0.33 -15.32
CA GLN A 30 -9.91 0.92 -15.16
C GLN A 30 -9.21 0.14 -14.04
N PRO A 31 -7.98 -0.37 -14.24
CA PRO A 31 -7.24 -1.02 -13.18
C PRO A 31 -7.17 -0.04 -12.00
N ALA A 32 -7.52 -0.49 -10.80
CA ALA A 32 -7.34 0.32 -9.60
C ALA A 32 -5.90 0.86 -9.62
N ALA A 33 -5.75 2.18 -9.63
CA ALA A 33 -4.45 2.81 -9.76
C ALA A 33 -3.50 2.24 -8.71
N VAL A 34 -2.29 1.84 -9.13
CA VAL A 34 -1.26 1.33 -8.23
C VAL A 34 -0.90 2.46 -7.26
N VAL A 35 -1.26 2.32 -5.99
CA VAL A 35 -0.98 3.34 -4.98
C VAL A 35 0.51 3.29 -4.65
N SER A 36 1.21 4.40 -4.88
CA SER A 36 2.64 4.55 -4.58
C SER A 36 2.91 4.44 -3.08
N SER A 37 4.01 3.77 -2.70
CA SER A 37 4.51 3.80 -1.32
C SER A 37 5.27 5.10 -0.99
N CYS A 38 5.68 5.84 -2.02
CA CYS A 38 6.31 7.14 -1.88
C CYS A 38 5.27 8.26 -1.83
N THR A 39 5.54 9.25 -0.99
CA THR A 39 4.78 10.51 -0.91
C THR A 39 5.65 11.62 -1.49
N ALA A 40 5.18 12.25 -2.56
CA ALA A 40 5.82 13.44 -3.11
C ALA A 40 5.66 14.60 -2.13
N ASP A 41 6.72 15.38 -1.92
CA ASP A 41 6.67 16.60 -1.12
C ASP A 41 6.88 17.84 -2.01
N ALA A 42 7.00 19.02 -1.40
CA ALA A 42 7.18 20.27 -2.13
C ALA A 42 8.49 20.34 -2.94
N TYR A 43 9.44 19.44 -2.70
CA TYR A 43 10.80 19.49 -3.23
C TYR A 43 11.16 18.26 -4.07
N GLY A 44 10.35 17.19 -4.06
CA GLY A 44 10.62 15.97 -4.80
C GLY A 44 9.36 15.26 -5.30
N SER A 45 9.38 14.87 -6.58
CA SER A 45 8.43 13.91 -7.13
C SER A 45 8.90 12.49 -6.83
N CYS A 46 7.95 11.60 -6.51
CA CYS A 46 8.26 10.17 -6.41
C CYS A 46 8.72 9.61 -7.75
N PRO A 47 9.91 8.99 -7.82
CA PRO A 47 10.34 8.33 -9.04
C PRO A 47 9.32 7.28 -9.50
N SER A 48 9.10 7.16 -10.80
CA SER A 48 8.13 6.21 -11.37
C SER A 48 8.45 4.74 -11.10
N TRP A 49 9.70 4.45 -10.76
CA TRP A 49 10.18 3.12 -10.37
C TRP A 49 9.97 2.81 -8.88
N MET A 50 9.50 3.76 -8.07
CA MET A 50 9.23 3.52 -6.65
C MET A 50 8.19 2.41 -6.48
N PRO A 51 8.36 1.54 -5.47
CA PRO A 51 7.44 0.44 -5.28
C PRO A 51 6.05 0.89 -4.84
N SER A 52 5.08 0.03 -5.11
CA SER A 52 3.70 0.25 -4.67
C SER A 52 3.51 0.01 -3.17
N GLN A 53 2.45 0.57 -2.59
CA GLN A 53 1.99 0.25 -1.24
C GLN A 53 1.80 -1.25 -1.07
N ARG A 54 1.10 -1.90 -2.01
CA ARG A 54 0.81 -3.34 -1.91
C ARG A 54 2.08 -4.17 -1.86
N GLU A 55 3.04 -3.85 -2.71
CA GLU A 55 4.34 -4.51 -2.77
C GLU A 55 5.11 -4.35 -1.47
N MET A 56 5.28 -3.11 -0.98
CA MET A 56 6.03 -2.85 0.25
C MET A 56 5.36 -3.43 1.49
N ARG A 57 4.03 -3.35 1.61
CA ARG A 57 3.29 -3.99 2.70
C ARG A 57 3.53 -5.51 2.71
N THR A 58 3.60 -6.13 1.53
CA THR A 58 3.85 -7.58 1.40
C THR A 58 5.28 -7.91 1.82
N VAL A 59 6.28 -7.26 1.23
CA VAL A 59 7.70 -7.50 1.54
C VAL A 59 8.00 -7.28 3.02
N LEU A 60 7.47 -6.22 3.62
CA LEU A 60 7.70 -5.91 5.03
C LEU A 60 6.98 -6.90 5.94
N ALA A 61 5.74 -7.31 5.61
CA ALA A 61 5.07 -8.37 6.36
C ALA A 61 5.84 -9.71 6.30
N ASP A 62 6.37 -10.07 5.12
CA ASP A 62 7.23 -11.24 4.94
C ASP A 62 8.49 -11.13 5.80
N TYR A 63 9.19 -9.98 5.75
CA TYR A 63 10.38 -9.72 6.55
C TYR A 63 10.15 -9.85 8.05
N PHE A 64 9.10 -9.24 8.58
CA PHE A 64 8.83 -9.29 10.02
C PHE A 64 8.43 -10.68 10.50
N CYS A 65 7.80 -11.49 9.65
CA CYS A 65 7.50 -12.89 9.96
C CYS A 65 8.75 -13.76 9.96
N ASP A 66 9.61 -13.61 8.96
CA ASP A 66 10.91 -14.29 8.88
C ASP A 66 11.84 -13.88 10.02
N ALA A 67 11.92 -12.59 10.33
CA ALA A 67 12.65 -12.06 11.48
C ALA A 67 12.13 -12.63 12.81
N ALA A 68 10.81 -12.86 12.93
CA ALA A 68 10.24 -13.51 14.09
C ALA A 68 10.60 -14.99 14.18
N ASP A 69 10.61 -15.73 13.06
CA ASP A 69 11.09 -17.12 13.02
C ASP A 69 12.57 -17.25 13.40
N ARG A 70 13.38 -16.25 13.03
CA ARG A 70 14.80 -16.12 13.40
C ARG A 70 15.03 -15.58 14.81
N GLY A 71 13.96 -15.20 15.52
CA GLY A 71 14.02 -14.70 16.90
C GLY A 71 14.54 -13.26 17.06
N LEU A 72 14.68 -12.52 15.95
CA LEU A 72 15.06 -11.10 15.94
C LEU A 72 13.92 -10.19 16.39
N VAL A 73 12.68 -10.61 16.12
CA VAL A 73 11.45 -9.96 16.59
C VAL A 73 10.66 -10.96 17.44
N ARG A 74 10.10 -10.51 18.56
CA ARG A 74 9.30 -11.35 19.46
C ARG A 74 7.93 -10.72 19.71
N PRO A 75 6.91 -11.10 18.93
CA PRO A 75 5.55 -10.61 19.13
C PRO A 75 5.03 -10.92 20.53
N ARG A 76 4.39 -9.94 21.18
CA ARG A 76 3.83 -10.06 22.54
C ARG A 76 2.37 -10.54 22.55
N VAL A 77 2.04 -11.44 21.64
CA VAL A 77 0.75 -12.13 21.58
C VAL A 77 0.96 -13.62 21.82
N SER A 78 -0.05 -14.33 22.35
CA SER A 78 0.04 -15.76 22.62
C SER A 78 0.28 -16.59 21.35
N ARG A 79 -0.21 -16.09 20.22
CA ARG A 79 -0.05 -16.67 18.88
C ARG A 79 -0.39 -15.61 17.85
N VAL A 80 0.32 -15.57 16.73
CA VAL A 80 -0.02 -14.69 15.61
C VAL A 80 -1.01 -15.40 14.68
N VAL A 81 -2.18 -14.80 14.45
CA VAL A 81 -3.17 -15.28 13.46
C VAL A 81 -3.25 -14.39 12.23
N ARG A 82 -2.77 -13.14 12.35
CA ARG A 82 -2.61 -12.22 11.23
C ARG A 82 -1.41 -11.32 11.49
N ALA A 83 -0.66 -11.04 10.43
CA ALA A 83 0.54 -10.23 10.45
C ALA A 83 0.46 -9.27 9.27
N GLU A 84 0.27 -7.99 9.56
CA GLU A 84 0.00 -6.96 8.55
C GLU A 84 0.64 -5.62 8.92
N THR A 85 0.97 -4.82 7.92
CA THR A 85 1.60 -3.51 8.17
C THR A 85 0.58 -2.37 8.18
N SER A 86 0.97 -1.21 8.72
CA SER A 86 0.33 0.08 8.43
C SER A 86 0.52 0.48 6.96
N GLN A 87 -0.03 1.64 6.58
CA GLN A 87 0.43 2.31 5.37
C GLN A 87 1.94 2.54 5.45
N ILE A 88 2.64 2.34 4.34
CA ILE A 88 4.09 2.44 4.26
C ILE A 88 4.46 3.76 3.58
N THR A 89 5.42 4.47 4.14
CA THR A 89 6.01 5.65 3.48
C THR A 89 7.44 5.34 3.11
N CYS A 90 7.76 5.31 1.82
CA CYS A 90 9.10 5.06 1.32
C CYS A 90 9.72 6.31 0.67
N ALA A 91 11.04 6.45 0.79
CA ALA A 91 11.83 7.46 0.12
C ALA A 91 13.04 6.81 -0.56
N ALA A 92 13.39 7.28 -1.77
CA ALA A 92 14.61 6.89 -2.43
C ALA A 92 15.82 7.61 -1.83
N LEU A 93 16.93 6.89 -1.67
CA LEU A 93 18.22 7.44 -1.24
C LEU A 93 19.10 7.90 -2.41
N GLY A 94 18.63 7.72 -3.65
CA GLY A 94 19.32 8.14 -4.87
C GLY A 94 18.31 8.39 -5.99
N THR A 95 18.79 8.94 -7.10
CA THR A 95 17.94 9.31 -8.24
C THR A 95 17.87 8.23 -9.30
N GLU A 96 18.84 7.31 -9.27
CA GLU A 96 18.97 6.20 -10.20
C GLU A 96 17.90 5.14 -9.94
N THR A 97 17.54 4.40 -10.99
CA THR A 97 16.65 3.24 -10.82
C THR A 97 17.33 2.20 -9.94
N ASN A 98 16.56 1.58 -9.03
CA ASN A 98 17.05 0.62 -8.04
C ASN A 98 18.02 1.20 -7.00
N SER A 99 18.12 2.54 -6.86
CA SER A 99 18.73 3.11 -5.66
C SER A 99 18.08 2.54 -4.40
N ASN A 100 18.85 2.48 -3.31
CA ASN A 100 18.32 2.06 -2.03
C ASN A 100 17.13 2.93 -1.62
N ILE A 101 16.19 2.33 -0.92
CA ILE A 101 15.01 3.02 -0.39
C ILE A 101 14.96 2.86 1.13
N VAL A 102 14.42 3.84 1.84
CA VAL A 102 14.08 3.73 3.25
C VAL A 102 12.57 3.76 3.37
N CYS A 103 11.99 2.78 4.05
CA CYS A 103 10.54 2.66 4.21
C CYS A 103 10.17 2.70 5.69
N GLY A 104 9.19 3.50 6.07
CA GLY A 104 8.68 3.62 7.43
C GLY A 104 7.25 3.14 7.58
N GLY A 105 6.93 2.57 8.74
CA GLY A 105 5.59 2.10 9.09
C GLY A 105 5.58 1.30 10.39
N ASP A 106 4.44 0.66 10.66
CA ASP A 106 4.24 -0.24 11.79
C ASP A 106 3.90 -1.64 11.29
N MET A 107 4.51 -2.64 11.91
CA MET A 107 4.10 -4.03 11.77
C MET A 107 3.14 -4.39 12.89
N HIS A 108 2.00 -5.00 12.57
CA HIS A 108 1.00 -5.44 13.54
C HIS A 108 0.96 -6.97 13.58
N PHE A 109 1.19 -7.53 14.76
CA PHE A 109 1.01 -8.95 15.06
C PHE A 109 -0.28 -9.13 15.86
N ILE A 110 -1.25 -9.80 15.26
CA ILE A 110 -2.61 -9.87 15.78
C ILE A 110 -2.87 -11.27 16.31
N GLY A 111 -3.32 -11.34 17.57
CA GLY A 111 -3.69 -12.55 18.28
C GLY A 111 -5.12 -13.01 18.00
N PRO A 112 -5.46 -14.25 18.40
CA PRO A 112 -6.80 -14.83 18.17
C PRO A 112 -7.91 -14.09 18.92
N ASP A 113 -7.58 -13.40 20.00
CA ASP A 113 -8.48 -12.57 20.81
C ASP A 113 -8.58 -11.11 20.32
N GLY A 114 -7.95 -10.79 19.19
CA GLY A 114 -7.88 -9.45 18.62
C GLY A 114 -6.84 -8.54 19.30
N ARG A 115 -6.12 -9.02 20.32
CA ARG A 115 -4.99 -8.26 20.87
C ARG A 115 -3.93 -8.08 19.79
N THR A 116 -3.38 -6.87 19.74
CA THR A 116 -2.36 -6.52 18.75
C THR A 116 -1.10 -6.07 19.47
N ASP A 117 0.03 -6.64 19.07
CA ASP A 117 1.36 -6.10 19.36
C ASP A 117 1.87 -5.42 18.10
N PHE A 118 2.67 -4.37 18.24
CA PHE A 118 3.20 -3.65 17.08
C PHE A 118 4.68 -3.33 17.22
N VAL A 119 5.34 -3.24 16.06
CA VAL A 119 6.75 -2.85 15.92
C VAL A 119 6.83 -1.73 14.89
N THR A 120 7.22 -0.53 15.33
CA THR A 120 7.55 0.57 14.43
C THR A 120 8.90 0.31 13.78
N PHE A 121 9.00 0.60 12.48
CA PHE A 121 10.18 0.28 11.70
C PHE A 121 10.54 1.38 10.70
N SER A 122 11.81 1.36 10.29
CA SER A 122 12.35 2.22 9.22
C SER A 122 13.52 1.56 8.47
N PRO A 123 13.38 0.35 7.89
CA PRO A 123 14.51 -0.33 7.26
C PRO A 123 14.96 0.36 5.97
N THR A 124 16.26 0.25 5.71
CA THR A 124 16.83 0.46 4.38
C THR A 124 16.69 -0.82 3.57
N MET A 125 16.32 -0.68 2.30
CA MET A 125 16.04 -1.80 1.40
C MET A 125 16.68 -1.55 0.03
N HIS A 126 16.99 -2.63 -0.66
CA HIS A 126 17.55 -2.60 -2.02
C HIS A 126 16.81 -3.62 -2.90
N ARG A 127 16.48 -3.21 -4.13
CA ARG A 127 15.85 -4.11 -5.11
C ARG A 127 16.95 -4.90 -5.84
N GLN A 128 16.90 -6.21 -5.70
CA GLN A 128 17.82 -7.15 -6.34
C GLN A 128 17.54 -7.28 -7.85
N ASP A 129 18.51 -7.82 -8.59
CA ASP A 129 18.40 -8.06 -10.04
C ASP A 129 17.24 -9.01 -10.40
N ASP A 130 16.91 -9.94 -9.51
CA ASP A 130 15.77 -10.85 -9.66
C ASP A 130 14.40 -10.21 -9.32
N GLY A 131 14.41 -8.93 -8.97
CA GLY A 131 13.23 -8.14 -8.66
C GLY A 131 12.72 -8.25 -7.22
N ARG A 132 13.32 -9.10 -6.38
CA ARG A 132 13.01 -9.17 -4.94
C ARG A 132 13.66 -8.00 -4.20
N TYR A 133 13.15 -7.70 -3.02
CA TYR A 133 13.74 -6.70 -2.14
C TYR A 133 14.54 -7.38 -1.04
N ALA A 134 15.76 -6.90 -0.83
CA ALA A 134 16.56 -7.23 0.34
C ALA A 134 16.48 -6.10 1.37
N ILE A 135 16.48 -6.45 2.64
CA ILE A 135 16.46 -5.56 3.79
C ILE A 135 17.86 -5.54 4.40
N TYR A 136 18.35 -4.35 4.74
CA TYR A 136 19.62 -4.19 5.44
C TYR A 136 19.49 -4.61 6.91
N GLU A 137 20.35 -5.53 7.37
CA GLU A 137 20.34 -6.05 8.74
C GLU A 137 21.55 -5.61 9.58
N GLY A 138 22.39 -4.70 9.06
CA GLY A 138 23.61 -4.24 9.70
C GLY A 138 24.86 -4.69 8.96
N GLU A 139 25.98 -4.73 9.66
CA GLU A 139 27.28 -5.16 9.12
C GLU A 139 27.71 -6.47 9.77
N ASP A 140 28.44 -7.30 9.03
CA ASP A 140 29.08 -8.49 9.58
C ASP A 140 30.39 -8.13 10.32
N GLU A 141 31.08 -9.14 10.82
CA GLU A 141 32.36 -8.98 11.54
C GLU A 141 33.49 -8.36 10.70
N ASN A 142 33.32 -8.29 9.37
CA ASN A 142 34.28 -7.75 8.42
C ASN A 142 33.81 -6.40 7.85
N GLU A 143 32.84 -5.74 8.49
CA GLU A 143 32.26 -4.45 8.06
C GLU A 143 31.54 -4.52 6.70
N ASN A 144 31.13 -5.72 6.26
CA ASN A 144 30.33 -5.84 5.05
C ASN A 144 28.84 -5.70 5.37
N ALA A 145 28.14 -4.93 4.55
CA ALA A 145 26.69 -4.80 4.63
C ALA A 145 25.98 -6.15 4.45
N VAL A 146 25.15 -6.52 5.42
CA VAL A 146 24.32 -7.72 5.39
C VAL A 146 22.96 -7.37 4.81
N TRP A 147 22.60 -8.02 3.71
CA TRP A 147 21.33 -7.87 3.02
C TRP A 147 20.54 -9.17 3.06
N HIS A 148 19.33 -9.11 3.58
CA HIS A 148 18.46 -10.27 3.75
C HIS A 148 17.23 -10.19 2.86
N VAL A 149 17.02 -11.20 2.01
CA VAL A 149 15.79 -11.33 1.22
C VAL A 149 14.81 -12.20 2.02
N PRO A 150 13.63 -11.67 2.39
CA PRO A 150 12.76 -12.35 3.32
C PRO A 150 12.08 -13.56 2.67
N SER A 151 11.88 -14.60 3.49
CA SER A 151 11.03 -15.71 3.11
C SER A 151 9.55 -15.29 3.11
N PRO A 152 8.70 -15.82 2.20
CA PRO A 152 7.29 -15.49 2.20
C PRO A 152 6.61 -15.85 3.53
N GLN A 153 5.65 -15.03 3.97
CA GLN A 153 4.90 -15.23 5.22
C GLN A 153 4.23 -16.61 5.29
N SER A 154 3.82 -17.18 4.14
CA SER A 154 3.26 -18.53 4.07
C SER A 154 4.21 -19.65 4.53
N ALA A 155 5.52 -19.41 4.55
CA ALA A 155 6.54 -20.32 5.07
C ALA A 155 6.85 -20.09 6.56
N SER A 156 6.30 -19.02 7.16
CA SER A 156 6.63 -18.63 8.53
C SER A 156 5.98 -19.55 9.57
N LYS A 157 6.72 -19.97 10.58
CA LYS A 157 6.14 -20.77 11.69
C LYS A 157 5.38 -19.86 12.64
N VAL A 158 5.91 -18.66 12.90
CA VAL A 158 5.29 -17.65 13.75
C VAL A 158 3.98 -17.15 13.14
N CYS A 159 3.99 -16.73 11.88
CA CYS A 159 2.86 -16.02 11.27
C CYS A 159 1.78 -16.91 10.64
N THR A 160 1.96 -18.23 10.58
CA THR A 160 0.94 -19.18 10.09
C THR A 160 0.08 -19.79 11.21
N GLY A 161 0.10 -19.20 12.41
CA GLY A 161 -0.76 -19.64 13.51
C GLY A 161 -0.33 -20.96 14.15
N GLN A 162 0.94 -21.34 14.04
CA GLN A 162 1.50 -22.34 14.93
C GLN A 162 1.66 -21.74 16.34
N PRO A 163 1.45 -22.52 17.42
CA PRO A 163 1.73 -22.05 18.77
C PRO A 163 3.20 -21.64 18.90
N LEU A 164 3.45 -20.43 19.40
CA LEU A 164 4.79 -19.99 19.79
C LEU A 164 5.17 -20.76 21.05
N ARG A 165 6.24 -21.57 20.99
CA ARG A 165 6.74 -22.33 22.14
C ARG A 165 7.49 -21.45 23.12
#